data_AF-A0A6L9K965-F1
#
_entry.id   AF-A0A6L9K965-F1
#
_cell.length_a   1.000
_cell.length_b   1.000
_cell.length_c   1.000
_cell.angle_alpha   90.00
_cell.angle_beta   90.00
_cell.angle_gamma   90.00
#
_symmetry.space_group_name_H-M   'P 1'
#
loop_
_entity.id
_entity.type
_entity.pdbx_description
1 polymer ?
#
loop_
_entity_poly.entity_id
_entity_poly.type
_entity_poly.pdbx_seq_one_letter_code
_entity_poly.pdbx_strand_id
1 'polypeptide(L)'
;MKILRPFVNSILFIATLQFLSSCSALYIANPGIDPIVFTKPAYHDSTLVTNYVGGKFNRSEYLNSYDQLTDNYFGQLYLFQTQTYRFFNTSFGAFGYLGKVGVEDNFNTNYKSYYGGGVSADVQLAIPIMNFTLKPIGIKGSLLYEDGEYYRLRYNDLQAIGIISDKFMCNISQTAGIDYQFRKNSLGLDISAGFSYMIPHMYMDLTYSAILNYTTPKFMIYLQKSGALMLSNDDLVIGLNFRLP
;
A
#
# COMPACT_ATOMS: atom_id res chain seq x y z
N MET A 1 -24.18 -16.54 10.43
CA MET A 1 -23.31 -15.98 11.50
C MET A 1 -21.88 -16.56 11.57
N LYS A 2 -21.54 -17.71 10.96
CA LYS A 2 -20.17 -18.28 11.07
C LYS A 2 -19.07 -17.48 10.33
N ILE A 3 -19.41 -16.69 9.31
CA ILE A 3 -18.46 -15.90 8.50
C ILE A 3 -17.99 -14.61 9.21
N LEU A 4 -18.71 -14.14 10.24
CA LEU A 4 -18.36 -12.89 10.94
C LEU A 4 -17.14 -13.03 11.88
N ARG A 5 -16.92 -14.22 12.45
CA ARG A 5 -15.81 -14.48 13.40
C ARG A 5 -14.42 -14.25 12.81
N PRO A 6 -14.05 -14.78 11.62
CA PRO A 6 -12.73 -14.53 11.06
C PRO A 6 -12.51 -13.06 10.69
N PHE A 7 -13.56 -12.35 10.28
CA PHE A 7 -13.50 -10.92 9.96
C PHE A 7 -13.20 -10.07 11.21
N VAL A 8 -13.91 -10.32 12.33
CA VAL A 8 -13.68 -9.63 13.60
C VAL A 8 -12.28 -9.92 14.16
N ASN A 9 -11.81 -11.16 14.09
CA ASN A 9 -10.47 -11.52 14.54
C ASN A 9 -9.38 -10.84 13.71
N SER A 10 -9.58 -10.67 12.41
CA SER A 10 -8.64 -9.98 11.52
C SER A 10 -8.58 -8.48 11.82
N ILE A 11 -9.71 -7.83 12.08
CA ILE A 11 -9.76 -6.42 12.48
C ILE A 11 -9.08 -6.21 13.83
N LEU A 12 -9.37 -7.06 14.81
CA LEU A 12 -8.78 -6.96 16.15
C LEU A 12 -7.25 -7.15 16.10
N PHE A 13 -6.79 -8.11 15.29
CA PHE A 13 -5.36 -8.35 15.07
C PHE A 13 -4.68 -7.14 14.42
N ILE A 14 -5.27 -6.55 13.37
CA ILE A 14 -4.75 -5.34 12.72
C ILE A 14 -4.74 -4.15 13.70
N ALA A 15 -5.79 -3.98 14.51
CA ALA A 15 -5.83 -2.92 15.52
C ALA A 15 -4.71 -3.09 16.56
N THR A 16 -4.43 -4.32 17.02
CA THR A 16 -3.30 -4.59 17.92
C THR A 16 -1.94 -4.38 17.28
N LEU A 17 -1.80 -4.68 15.97
CA LEU A 17 -0.56 -4.44 15.24
C LEU A 17 -0.22 -2.94 15.13
N GLN A 18 -1.22 -2.07 14.97
CA GLN A 18 -1.00 -0.62 14.92
C GLN A 18 -0.40 -0.03 16.20
N PHE A 19 -0.55 -0.68 17.37
CA PHE A 19 0.07 -0.21 18.61
C PHE A 19 1.53 -0.67 18.77
N LEU A 20 1.96 -1.70 18.04
CA LEU A 20 3.30 -2.29 18.14
C LEU A 20 4.33 -1.65 17.19
N SER A 21 3.92 -0.92 16.15
CA SER A 21 4.83 -0.27 15.19
C SER A 21 5.65 0.90 15.77
N SER A 22 5.33 1.38 16.97
CA SER A 22 5.90 2.60 17.58
C SER A 22 7.36 2.46 18.08
N CYS A 23 7.95 1.27 18.08
CA CYS A 23 9.21 0.97 18.79
C CYS A 23 10.34 0.40 17.92
N SER A 24 10.35 0.63 16.60
CA SER A 24 11.43 0.10 15.76
C SER A 24 12.69 0.98 15.72
N ALA A 25 13.85 0.31 15.56
CA ALA A 25 15.18 0.89 15.39
C ALA A 25 15.63 0.98 13.91
N LEU A 26 14.78 0.61 12.97
CA LEU A 26 15.05 0.69 11.54
C LEU A 26 13.90 1.43 10.87
N TYR A 27 14.24 2.36 9.97
CA TYR A 27 13.25 3.09 9.19
C TYR A 27 13.57 2.99 7.70
N ILE A 28 12.54 2.74 6.88
CA ILE A 28 12.63 2.72 5.43
C ILE A 28 11.61 3.70 4.89
N ALA A 29 12.04 4.83 4.34
CA ALA A 29 11.11 5.80 3.78
C ALA A 29 10.23 5.14 2.72
N ASN A 30 8.94 5.07 3.05
CA ASN A 30 7.84 4.51 2.28
C ASN A 30 8.27 3.36 1.34
N PRO A 31 8.30 2.10 1.82
CA PRO A 31 8.72 0.96 1.01
C PRO A 31 7.76 0.62 -0.15
N GLY A 32 6.81 1.49 -0.50
CA GLY A 32 5.78 1.20 -1.49
C GLY A 32 4.93 -0.02 -1.10
N ILE A 33 4.80 -0.27 0.21
CA ILE A 33 4.23 -1.47 0.83
C ILE A 33 2.93 -1.93 0.18
N ASP A 34 2.08 -0.97 -0.17
CA ASP A 34 0.94 -1.22 -1.03
C ASP A 34 0.96 -0.22 -2.19
N PRO A 35 1.59 -0.56 -3.32
CA PRO A 35 1.96 0.45 -4.31
C PRO A 35 0.75 0.88 -5.12
N ILE A 36 -0.15 -0.03 -5.50
CA ILE A 36 -1.34 0.32 -6.30
C ILE A 36 -2.61 0.06 -5.49
N VAL A 37 -3.44 1.10 -5.36
CA VAL A 37 -4.84 0.95 -4.94
C VAL A 37 -5.68 0.62 -6.15
N PHE A 38 -6.06 -0.64 -6.30
CA PHE A 38 -6.90 -1.10 -7.39
C PHE A 38 -8.36 -0.68 -7.20
N THR A 39 -8.85 0.24 -8.04
CA THR A 39 -10.28 0.57 -8.13
C THR A 39 -11.08 -0.55 -8.73
N LYS A 40 -12.18 -0.91 -8.06
CA LYS A 40 -13.10 -1.92 -8.56
C LYS A 40 -14.39 -1.23 -9.00
N PRO A 41 -14.88 -1.53 -10.21
CA PRO A 41 -16.09 -0.90 -10.72
C PRO A 41 -17.31 -1.32 -9.87
N ALA A 42 -18.22 -0.38 -9.59
CA ALA A 42 -19.35 -0.57 -8.68
C ALA A 42 -20.53 -1.37 -9.28
N TYR A 43 -20.33 -2.25 -10.26
CA TYR A 43 -21.42 -2.90 -11.00
C TYR A 43 -21.57 -4.38 -10.64
N HIS A 44 -22.81 -4.82 -10.41
CA HIS A 44 -23.16 -6.14 -9.89
C HIS A 44 -23.09 -7.30 -10.91
N ASP A 45 -23.31 -7.04 -12.20
CA ASP A 45 -23.83 -8.08 -13.10
C ASP A 45 -23.09 -8.29 -14.43
N SER A 46 -21.89 -7.74 -14.63
CA SER A 46 -21.17 -7.93 -15.91
C SER A 46 -19.68 -8.16 -15.74
N THR A 47 -19.15 -9.10 -16.53
CA THR A 47 -17.72 -9.16 -16.80
C THR A 47 -17.28 -7.82 -17.36
N LEU A 48 -16.42 -7.10 -16.64
CA LEU A 48 -16.03 -5.75 -17.03
C LEU A 48 -14.52 -5.62 -16.93
N VAL A 49 -13.92 -5.17 -18.02
CA VAL A 49 -12.52 -4.75 -18.05
C VAL A 49 -12.50 -3.23 -17.95
N THR A 50 -11.74 -2.70 -16.99
CA THR A 50 -11.62 -1.26 -16.78
C THR A 50 -10.17 -0.88 -16.62
N ASN A 51 -9.74 0.15 -17.34
CA ASN A 51 -8.42 0.74 -17.24
C ASN A 51 -8.47 2.00 -16.38
N TYR A 52 -7.45 2.20 -15.56
CA TYR A 52 -7.34 3.33 -14.65
C TYR A 52 -5.94 3.90 -14.70
N VAL A 53 -5.88 5.23 -14.68
CA VAL A 53 -4.68 5.98 -14.35
C VAL A 53 -4.91 6.62 -12.99
N GLY A 54 -3.90 6.63 -12.15
CA GLY A 54 -4.03 7.27 -10.86
C GLY A 54 -2.69 7.64 -10.27
N GLY A 55 -2.76 8.18 -9.08
CA GLY A 55 -1.59 8.54 -8.33
C GLY A 55 -1.94 8.87 -6.91
N LYS A 56 -0.89 8.94 -6.11
CA LYS A 56 -0.99 9.24 -4.70
C LYS A 56 0.17 10.09 -4.25
N PHE A 57 -0.10 10.92 -3.26
CA PHE A 57 0.89 11.79 -2.65
C PHE A 57 0.82 11.64 -1.14
N ASN A 58 1.99 11.64 -0.51
CA ASN A 58 2.11 11.61 0.93
C ASN A 58 3.21 12.57 1.39
N ARG A 59 2.96 13.19 2.54
CA ARG A 59 4.00 13.80 3.36
C ARG A 59 3.91 13.18 4.75
N SER A 60 4.99 12.57 5.20
CA SER A 60 5.12 12.03 6.56
C SER A 60 6.12 12.89 7.32
N GLU A 61 5.75 13.32 8.53
CA GLU A 61 6.64 13.98 9.48
C GLU A 61 7.04 12.94 10.53
N TYR A 62 8.33 12.86 10.84
CA TYR A 62 8.83 11.87 11.80
C TYR A 62 8.79 12.43 13.22
N LEU A 63 8.16 11.68 14.12
CA LEU A 63 8.03 12.05 15.53
C LEU A 63 9.08 11.38 16.44
N ASN A 64 9.92 10.49 15.90
CA ASN A 64 10.81 9.67 16.72
C ASN A 64 12.24 10.24 16.75
N SER A 65 12.78 10.39 17.96
CA SER A 65 14.05 11.08 18.27
C SER A 65 15.30 10.21 18.12
N TYR A 66 15.18 9.01 17.54
CA TYR A 66 16.27 8.05 17.38
C TYR A 66 16.85 7.97 15.96
N ASP A 67 16.16 8.56 14.97
CA ASP A 67 16.61 8.58 13.59
C ASP A 67 16.86 10.03 13.16
N GLN A 68 17.94 10.23 12.42
CA GLN A 68 18.26 11.48 11.73
C GLN A 68 17.22 11.82 10.65
N LEU A 69 15.99 11.30 10.68
CA LEU A 69 14.99 11.49 9.65
C LEU A 69 13.96 12.49 10.15
N THR A 70 13.66 13.50 9.32
CA THR A 70 12.79 14.63 9.69
C THR A 70 11.47 14.66 8.93
N ASP A 71 11.55 14.55 7.60
CA ASP A 71 10.41 14.57 6.70
C ASP A 71 10.55 13.50 5.61
N ASN A 72 9.42 13.06 5.05
CA ASN A 72 9.39 12.35 3.76
C ASN A 72 8.30 12.90 2.86
N TYR A 73 8.68 13.17 1.60
CA TYR A 73 7.79 13.57 0.53
C TYR A 73 7.78 12.46 -0.51
N PHE A 74 6.60 11.95 -0.82
CA PHE A 74 6.43 10.84 -1.73
C PHE A 74 5.33 11.14 -2.75
N GLY A 75 5.62 10.89 -4.02
CA GLY A 75 4.67 10.94 -5.11
C GLY A 75 4.75 9.70 -5.96
N GLN A 76 3.59 9.15 -6.33
CA GLN A 76 3.49 7.98 -7.18
C GLN A 76 2.42 8.15 -8.24
N LEU A 77 2.71 7.66 -9.43
CA LEU A 77 1.77 7.51 -10.54
C LEU A 77 1.69 6.04 -10.93
N TYR A 78 0.52 5.59 -11.34
CA TYR A 78 0.32 4.22 -11.77
C TYR A 78 -0.77 4.09 -12.84
N LEU A 79 -0.64 3.03 -13.62
CA LEU A 79 -1.60 2.59 -14.62
C LEU A 79 -1.93 1.13 -14.32
N PHE A 80 -3.22 0.81 -14.26
CA PHE A 80 -3.64 -0.56 -14.02
C PHE A 80 -4.95 -0.88 -14.74
N GLN A 81 -5.17 -2.18 -14.90
CA GLN A 81 -6.40 -2.74 -15.41
C GLN A 81 -7.04 -3.61 -14.34
N THR A 82 -8.36 -3.52 -14.20
CA THR A 82 -9.18 -4.41 -13.36
C THR A 82 -10.15 -5.17 -14.25
N GLN A 83 -10.15 -6.49 -14.11
CA GLN A 83 -11.08 -7.42 -14.69
C GLN A 83 -12.00 -7.91 -13.58
N THR A 84 -13.27 -7.55 -13.68
CA THR A 84 -14.31 -8.01 -12.77
C THR A 84 -15.04 -9.17 -13.40
N TYR A 85 -15.16 -10.26 -12.65
CA TYR A 85 -16.01 -11.41 -12.91
C TYR A 85 -17.06 -11.50 -11.80
N ARG A 86 -18.07 -12.35 -11.97
CA ARG A 86 -19.20 -12.47 -11.03
C ARG A 86 -18.80 -12.64 -9.55
N PHE A 87 -17.74 -13.42 -9.30
CA PHE A 87 -17.27 -13.71 -7.94
C PHE A 87 -15.81 -13.35 -7.69
N PHE A 88 -15.10 -12.86 -8.71
CA PHE A 88 -13.67 -12.64 -8.64
C PHE A 88 -13.31 -11.33 -9.30
N ASN A 89 -12.35 -10.63 -8.72
CA ASN A 89 -11.72 -9.47 -9.31
C ASN A 89 -10.24 -9.75 -9.47
N THR A 90 -9.71 -9.52 -10.66
CA THR A 90 -8.28 -9.57 -10.95
C THR A 90 -7.85 -8.18 -11.39
N SER A 91 -6.86 -7.61 -10.72
CA SER A 91 -6.29 -6.32 -11.09
C SER A 91 -4.79 -6.45 -11.25
N PHE A 92 -4.21 -5.75 -12.22
CA PHE A 92 -2.77 -5.73 -12.42
C PHE A 92 -2.35 -4.41 -13.06
N GLY A 93 -1.13 -3.97 -12.76
CA GLY A 93 -0.62 -2.71 -13.27
C GLY A 93 0.83 -2.47 -12.98
N ALA A 94 1.30 -1.32 -13.44
CA ALA A 94 2.64 -0.83 -13.23
C ALA A 94 2.60 0.56 -12.61
N PHE A 95 3.66 0.91 -11.92
CA PHE A 95 3.77 2.18 -11.21
C PHE A 95 5.19 2.73 -11.23
N GLY A 96 5.29 4.05 -11.12
CA GLY A 96 6.53 4.77 -10.91
C GLY A 96 6.37 5.75 -9.76
N TYR A 97 7.42 5.94 -8.99
CA TYR A 97 7.42 6.85 -7.84
C TYR A 97 8.72 7.62 -7.73
N LEU A 98 8.63 8.75 -7.03
CA LEU A 98 9.74 9.61 -6.69
C LEU A 98 9.48 10.24 -5.32
N GLY A 99 10.56 10.51 -4.60
CA GLY A 99 10.46 11.12 -3.29
C GLY A 99 11.78 11.69 -2.79
N LYS A 100 11.70 12.28 -1.62
CA LYS A 100 12.85 12.80 -0.88
C LYS A 100 12.63 12.63 0.62
N VAL A 101 13.71 12.28 1.31
CA VAL A 101 13.75 12.11 2.76
C VAL A 101 14.67 13.17 3.34
N GLY A 102 14.18 13.94 4.31
CA GLY A 102 15.02 14.88 5.06
C GLY A 102 15.85 14.11 6.08
N VAL A 103 17.18 14.18 5.94
CA VAL A 103 18.16 13.59 6.86
C VAL A 103 18.87 14.71 7.62
N GLU A 104 18.76 14.75 8.94
CA GLU A 104 19.41 15.70 9.83
C GLU A 104 20.89 15.35 10.02
N ASP A 105 21.75 16.29 9.60
CA ASP A 105 23.19 16.23 9.77
C ASP A 105 23.64 17.55 10.43
N ASN A 106 24.13 17.46 11.68
CA ASN A 106 24.64 18.60 12.44
C ASN A 106 23.70 19.82 12.45
N PHE A 107 22.44 19.63 12.85
CA PHE A 107 21.38 20.67 12.92
C PHE A 107 20.90 21.23 11.57
N ASN A 108 21.33 20.65 10.45
CA ASN A 108 20.83 20.98 9.12
C ASN A 108 20.13 19.78 8.48
N THR A 109 18.95 20.01 7.91
CA THR A 109 18.23 18.99 7.13
C THR A 109 18.77 18.92 5.71
N ASN A 110 19.35 17.78 5.34
CA ASN A 110 19.79 17.46 3.99
C ASN A 110 18.80 16.48 3.34
N TYR A 111 18.20 16.87 2.22
CA TYR A 111 17.23 16.01 1.53
C TYR A 111 17.93 15.00 0.62
N LYS A 112 17.69 13.71 0.86
CA LYS A 112 18.15 12.61 0.02
C LYS A 112 17.03 12.15 -0.90
N SER A 113 17.29 12.18 -2.20
CA SER A 113 16.32 11.78 -3.21
C SER A 113 16.23 10.26 -3.35
N TYR A 114 15.06 9.77 -3.74
CA TYR A 114 14.84 8.39 -4.18
C TYR A 114 13.79 8.32 -5.28
N TYR A 115 13.88 7.28 -6.10
CA TYR A 115 12.93 7.01 -7.17
C TYR A 115 12.87 5.52 -7.45
N GLY A 116 11.79 5.10 -8.10
CA GLY A 116 11.59 3.70 -8.37
C GLY A 116 10.34 3.43 -9.16
N GLY A 117 10.02 2.15 -9.24
CA GLY A 117 8.82 1.68 -9.90
C GLY A 117 8.64 0.20 -9.71
N GLY A 118 7.55 -0.33 -10.25
CA GLY A 118 7.26 -1.73 -10.07
C GLY A 118 5.98 -2.16 -10.77
N VAL A 119 5.62 -3.41 -10.50
CA VAL A 119 4.39 -4.04 -10.95
C VAL A 119 3.64 -4.59 -9.75
N SER A 120 2.32 -4.60 -9.85
CA SER A 120 1.46 -5.17 -8.81
C SER A 120 0.30 -5.91 -9.44
N ALA A 121 -0.16 -6.96 -8.78
CA ALA A 121 -1.35 -7.69 -9.12
C ALA A 121 -2.14 -8.06 -7.86
N ASP A 122 -3.47 -8.07 -7.95
CA ASP A 122 -4.40 -8.43 -6.89
C ASP A 122 -5.46 -9.39 -7.47
N VAL A 123 -5.69 -10.51 -6.80
CA VAL A 123 -6.79 -11.43 -7.07
C VAL A 123 -7.65 -11.54 -5.82
N GLN A 124 -8.93 -11.25 -5.94
CA GLN A 124 -9.82 -11.17 -4.79
C GLN A 124 -11.17 -11.82 -5.07
N LEU A 125 -11.67 -12.57 -4.08
CA LEU A 125 -13.05 -13.03 -4.08
C LEU A 125 -13.98 -11.85 -3.74
N ALA A 126 -14.98 -11.61 -4.58
CA ALA A 126 -15.95 -10.53 -4.42
C ALA A 126 -17.36 -11.11 -4.49
N ILE A 127 -18.05 -11.14 -3.35
CA ILE A 127 -19.39 -11.71 -3.21
C ILE A 127 -20.40 -10.56 -3.13
N PRO A 128 -21.15 -10.30 -4.21
CA PRO A 128 -22.25 -9.35 -4.18
C PRO A 128 -23.41 -9.85 -3.29
N ILE A 129 -23.84 -9.05 -2.32
CA ILE A 129 -24.98 -9.30 -1.42
C ILE A 129 -25.81 -8.02 -1.31
N MET A 130 -26.94 -7.95 -2.02
CA MET A 130 -27.80 -6.77 -2.07
C MET A 130 -27.02 -5.52 -2.51
N ASN A 131 -26.86 -4.53 -1.62
CA ASN A 131 -26.10 -3.29 -1.86
C ASN A 131 -24.66 -3.39 -1.34
N PHE A 132 -24.22 -4.56 -0.89
CA PHE A 132 -22.87 -4.78 -0.39
C PHE A 132 -22.08 -5.66 -1.34
N THR A 133 -20.80 -5.39 -1.50
CA THR A 133 -19.85 -6.33 -2.07
C THR A 133 -18.88 -6.74 -0.98
N LEU A 134 -18.99 -7.98 -0.51
CA LEU A 134 -18.06 -8.53 0.47
C LEU A 134 -16.82 -9.05 -0.23
N LYS A 135 -15.66 -8.66 0.27
CA LYS A 135 -14.36 -9.08 -0.23
C LYS A 135 -13.65 -9.85 0.89
N PRO A 136 -14.05 -11.09 1.20
CA PRO A 136 -13.57 -11.77 2.40
C PRO A 136 -12.09 -12.14 2.34
N ILE A 137 -11.56 -12.33 1.12
CA ILE A 137 -10.17 -12.70 0.90
C ILE A 137 -9.70 -12.30 -0.50
N GLY A 138 -8.48 -11.83 -0.57
CA GLY A 138 -7.70 -11.69 -1.79
C GLY A 138 -6.22 -11.83 -1.49
N ILE A 139 -5.43 -11.90 -2.55
CA ILE A 139 -3.98 -11.98 -2.52
C ILE A 139 -3.45 -10.91 -3.46
N LYS A 140 -2.62 -10.03 -2.92
CA LYS A 140 -1.90 -9.01 -3.66
C LYS A 140 -0.41 -9.33 -3.64
N GLY A 141 0.21 -9.26 -4.81
CA GLY A 141 1.65 -9.39 -5.00
C GLY A 141 2.19 -8.14 -5.67
N SER A 142 3.31 -7.62 -5.18
CA SER A 142 3.99 -6.48 -5.79
C SER A 142 5.49 -6.74 -5.86
N LEU A 143 6.09 -6.38 -6.98
CA LEU A 143 7.55 -6.36 -7.16
C LEU A 143 7.94 -4.91 -7.44
N LEU A 144 8.88 -4.38 -6.67
CA LEU A 144 9.32 -3.01 -6.76
C LEU A 144 10.84 -2.92 -6.84
N TYR A 145 11.27 -1.85 -7.49
CA TYR A 145 12.65 -1.44 -7.65
C TYR A 145 12.81 -0.02 -7.12
N GLU A 146 13.85 0.19 -6.31
CA GLU A 146 14.22 1.49 -5.77
C GLU A 146 15.68 1.83 -6.06
N ASP A 147 15.94 3.10 -6.35
CA ASP A 147 17.29 3.66 -6.44
C ASP A 147 17.31 5.11 -5.91
N GLY A 148 18.50 5.68 -5.82
CA GLY A 148 18.72 7.06 -5.40
C GLY A 148 19.69 7.20 -4.23
N GLU A 149 19.83 8.42 -3.74
CA GLU A 149 20.73 8.76 -2.64
C GLU A 149 20.26 8.14 -1.32
N TYR A 150 18.96 8.14 -1.08
CA TYR A 150 18.40 7.56 0.14
C TYR A 150 18.54 6.02 0.16
N TYR A 151 18.37 5.36 -1.00
CA TYR A 151 18.67 3.92 -1.12
C TYR A 151 20.11 3.61 -0.70
N ARG A 152 21.08 4.40 -1.16
CA ARG A 152 22.50 4.22 -0.82
C ARG A 152 22.79 4.50 0.66
N LEU A 153 22.15 5.49 1.24
CA LEU A 153 22.26 5.79 2.67
C LEU A 153 21.75 4.60 3.49
N ARG A 154 20.54 4.13 3.21
CA ARG A 154 19.96 2.95 3.84
C ARG A 154 20.81 1.69 3.62
N TYR A 155 21.38 1.52 2.43
CA TYR A 155 22.26 0.39 2.13
C TYR A 155 23.46 0.34 3.07
N ASN A 156 24.10 1.48 3.31
CA ASN A 156 25.25 1.57 4.21
C ASN A 156 24.86 1.27 5.66
N ASP A 157 23.73 1.79 6.12
CA ASP A 157 23.22 1.57 7.49
C ASP A 157 22.84 0.10 7.72
N LEU A 158 22.15 -0.51 6.76
CA LEU A 158 21.78 -1.92 6.81
C LEU A 158 23.02 -2.83 6.73
N GLN A 159 24.02 -2.48 5.92
CA GLN A 159 25.29 -3.21 5.88
C GLN A 159 26.01 -3.18 7.23
N ALA A 160 25.95 -2.06 7.96
CA ALA A 160 26.58 -1.95 9.28
C ALA A 160 26.03 -2.95 10.30
N ILE A 161 24.78 -3.40 10.13
CA ILE A 161 24.13 -4.44 10.94
C ILE A 161 24.07 -5.82 10.26
N GLY A 162 24.84 -6.02 9.17
CA GLY A 162 24.96 -7.29 8.46
C GLY A 162 23.82 -7.61 7.49
N ILE A 163 22.98 -6.64 7.14
CA ILE A 163 21.88 -6.78 6.18
C ILE A 163 22.30 -6.17 4.84
N ILE A 164 22.39 -6.98 3.79
CA ILE A 164 22.64 -6.49 2.43
C ILE A 164 21.28 -6.28 1.74
N SER A 165 20.90 -5.01 1.57
CA SER A 165 19.65 -4.62 0.91
C SER A 165 19.87 -4.43 -0.59
N ASP A 166 19.19 -5.20 -1.46
CA ASP A 166 19.20 -4.90 -2.90
C ASP A 166 18.13 -3.84 -3.23
N LYS A 167 18.17 -3.36 -4.47
CA LYS A 167 17.21 -2.43 -5.04
C LYS A 167 15.82 -3.03 -5.20
N PHE A 168 15.69 -4.37 -5.14
CA PHE A 168 14.44 -5.07 -5.35
C PHE A 168 13.76 -5.44 -4.04
N MET A 169 12.46 -5.14 -3.96
CA MET A 169 11.60 -5.63 -2.87
C MET A 169 10.36 -6.31 -3.45
N CYS A 170 9.84 -7.29 -2.71
CA CYS A 170 8.63 -8.01 -3.03
C CYS A 170 7.65 -7.86 -1.86
N ASN A 171 6.39 -7.53 -2.13
CA ASN A 171 5.33 -7.57 -1.13
C ASN A 171 4.33 -8.67 -1.51
N ILE A 172 3.97 -9.52 -0.56
CA ILE A 172 2.85 -10.45 -0.68
C ILE A 172 1.90 -10.19 0.49
N SER A 173 0.67 -9.80 0.19
CA SER A 173 -0.33 -9.46 1.19
C SER A 173 -1.67 -10.14 0.94
N GLN A 174 -2.32 -10.52 2.03
CA GLN A 174 -3.72 -10.88 2.02
C GLN A 174 -4.54 -9.59 2.05
N THR A 175 -5.59 -9.53 1.24
CA THR A 175 -6.53 -8.40 1.22
C THR A 175 -7.91 -8.84 1.67
N ALA A 176 -8.64 -7.94 2.30
CA ALA A 176 -10.06 -8.11 2.59
C ALA A 176 -10.75 -6.74 2.53
N GLY A 177 -12.08 -6.72 2.42
CA GLY A 177 -12.80 -5.46 2.38
C GLY A 177 -14.30 -5.61 2.24
N ILE A 178 -14.95 -4.45 2.19
CA ILE A 178 -16.38 -4.31 2.01
C ILE A 178 -16.67 -3.03 1.25
N ASP A 179 -17.54 -3.11 0.25
CA ASP A 179 -18.06 -1.94 -0.45
C ASP A 179 -19.56 -1.84 -0.23
N TYR A 180 -20.03 -0.67 0.17
CA TYR A 180 -21.44 -0.31 0.19
C TYR A 180 -21.78 0.51 -1.03
N GLN A 181 -22.70 0.01 -1.85
CA GLN A 181 -23.14 0.63 -3.09
C GLN A 181 -24.42 1.45 -2.88
N PHE A 182 -24.45 2.64 -3.46
CA PHE A 182 -25.61 3.52 -3.49
C PHE A 182 -25.71 4.21 -4.84
N ARG A 183 -26.74 3.81 -5.62
CA ARG A 183 -26.95 4.24 -7.01
C ARG A 183 -25.77 3.87 -7.90
N LYS A 184 -25.00 4.86 -8.37
CA LYS A 184 -23.85 4.69 -9.27
C LYS A 184 -22.52 4.84 -8.55
N ASN A 185 -22.55 5.01 -7.23
CA ASN A 185 -21.39 5.27 -6.40
C ASN A 185 -21.24 4.17 -5.34
N SER A 186 -20.06 4.07 -4.75
CA SER A 186 -19.82 3.21 -3.61
C SER A 186 -18.89 3.85 -2.59
N LEU A 187 -19.02 3.42 -1.34
CA LEU A 187 -18.09 3.69 -0.26
C LEU A 187 -17.48 2.34 0.16
N GLY A 188 -16.16 2.24 0.09
CA GLY A 188 -15.41 1.03 0.33
C GLY A 188 -14.43 1.15 1.49
N LEU A 189 -14.25 0.04 2.21
CA LEU A 189 -13.14 -0.16 3.12
C LEU A 189 -12.39 -1.41 2.68
N ASP A 190 -11.11 -1.25 2.34
CA ASP A 190 -10.19 -2.34 2.05
C ASP A 190 -9.08 -2.37 3.09
N ILE A 191 -8.67 -3.56 3.50
CA ILE A 191 -7.57 -3.80 4.42
C ILE A 191 -6.61 -4.79 3.78
N SER A 192 -5.32 -4.65 4.06
CA SER A 192 -4.31 -5.63 3.69
C SER A 192 -3.35 -5.88 4.84
N ALA A 193 -2.84 -7.10 4.91
CA ALA A 193 -1.77 -7.50 5.81
C ALA A 193 -0.87 -8.52 5.09
N GLY A 194 0.44 -8.37 5.17
CA GLY A 194 1.36 -9.17 4.37
C GLY A 194 2.81 -9.01 4.75
N PHE A 195 3.68 -9.62 3.98
CA PHE A 195 5.12 -9.55 4.21
C PHE A 195 5.80 -8.84 3.05
N SER A 196 6.73 -7.95 3.39
CA SER A 196 7.66 -7.35 2.44
C SER A 196 9.03 -8.00 2.60
N TYR A 197 9.62 -8.41 1.49
CA TYR A 197 10.90 -9.09 1.39
C TYR A 197 11.86 -8.26 0.57
N MET A 198 13.10 -8.10 1.03
CA MET A 198 14.20 -7.65 0.19
C MET A 198 14.87 -8.86 -0.46
N ILE A 199 15.18 -8.78 -1.75
CA ILE A 199 15.96 -9.82 -2.45
C ILE A 199 17.44 -9.38 -2.41
N PRO A 200 18.46 -10.26 -2.47
CA PRO A 200 18.41 -11.72 -2.31
C PRO A 200 18.40 -12.19 -0.84
N HIS A 201 18.59 -11.29 0.13
CA HIS A 201 18.61 -11.64 1.55
C HIS A 201 17.27 -11.34 2.23
N MET A 202 16.64 -12.36 2.80
CA MET A 202 15.27 -12.36 3.37
C MET A 202 15.13 -11.50 4.64
N TYR A 203 15.45 -10.20 4.57
CA TYR A 203 14.82 -9.27 5.49
C TYR A 203 13.32 -9.29 5.20
N MET A 204 12.52 -9.66 6.21
CA MET A 204 11.08 -9.77 6.13
C MET A 204 10.46 -8.83 7.14
N ASP A 205 9.57 -7.95 6.68
CA ASP A 205 8.75 -7.11 7.56
C ASP A 205 7.27 -7.40 7.35
N LEU A 206 6.52 -7.41 8.45
CA LEU A 206 5.08 -7.53 8.43
C LEU A 206 4.49 -6.13 8.21
N THR A 207 3.69 -6.06 7.16
CA THR A 207 3.14 -4.85 6.59
C THR A 207 1.63 -4.87 6.59
N TYR A 208 1.03 -3.69 6.63
CA TYR A 208 -0.41 -3.55 6.66
C TYR A 208 -0.88 -2.31 5.91
N SER A 209 -2.13 -2.32 5.47
CA SER A 209 -2.82 -1.12 5.01
C SER A 209 -4.32 -1.15 5.30
N ALA A 210 -4.92 0.03 5.39
CA ALA A 210 -6.34 0.27 5.46
C ALA A 210 -6.68 1.42 4.50
N ILE A 211 -7.65 1.21 3.63
CA ILE A 211 -8.02 2.11 2.55
C ILE A 211 -9.50 2.39 2.66
N LEU A 212 -9.86 3.63 2.98
CA LEU A 212 -11.22 4.14 2.86
C LEU A 212 -11.35 4.80 1.49
N ASN A 213 -12.29 4.34 0.67
CA ASN A 213 -12.45 4.83 -0.69
C ASN A 213 -13.89 5.25 -0.99
N TYR A 214 -14.02 6.25 -1.85
CA TYR A 214 -15.28 6.68 -2.44
C TYR A 214 -15.15 6.56 -3.96
N THR A 215 -15.98 5.72 -4.58
CA THR A 215 -15.92 5.42 -6.00
C THR A 215 -17.16 5.93 -6.73
N THR A 216 -16.93 6.55 -7.88
CA THR A 216 -17.96 6.98 -8.85
C THR A 216 -17.72 6.26 -10.18
N PRO A 217 -18.58 6.43 -11.20
CA PRO A 217 -18.33 5.85 -12.52
C PRO A 217 -17.06 6.35 -13.22
N LYS A 218 -16.52 7.51 -12.81
CA LYS A 218 -15.37 8.16 -13.48
C LYS A 218 -14.11 8.20 -12.63
N PHE A 219 -14.23 8.29 -11.32
CA PHE A 219 -13.08 8.43 -10.43
C PHE A 219 -13.32 7.73 -9.09
N MET A 220 -12.23 7.40 -8.42
CA MET A 220 -12.20 7.05 -7.00
C MET A 220 -11.24 7.99 -6.29
N ILE A 221 -11.67 8.50 -5.14
CA ILE A 221 -10.81 9.17 -4.18
C ILE A 221 -10.65 8.23 -3.00
N TYR A 222 -9.44 8.15 -2.44
CA TYR A 222 -9.20 7.30 -1.29
C TYR A 222 -8.22 7.92 -0.29
N LEU A 223 -8.41 7.51 0.97
CA LEU A 223 -7.49 7.70 2.07
C LEU A 223 -6.90 6.34 2.41
N GLN A 224 -5.58 6.24 2.39
CA GLN A 224 -4.86 5.02 2.73
C GLN A 224 -3.99 5.28 3.96
N LYS A 225 -4.20 4.52 5.02
CA LYS A 225 -3.21 4.37 6.10
C LYS A 225 -2.43 3.08 5.83
N SER A 226 -1.11 3.14 5.72
CA SER A 226 -0.28 1.95 5.55
C SER A 226 0.96 1.99 6.41
N GLY A 227 1.48 0.82 6.74
CA GLY A 227 2.66 0.75 7.54
C GLY A 227 3.36 -0.59 7.60
N ALA A 228 4.48 -0.57 8.32
CA ALA A 228 5.39 -1.69 8.54
C ALA A 228 5.73 -1.75 10.02
N LEU A 229 5.69 -2.95 10.61
CA LEU A 229 5.87 -3.12 12.05
C LEU A 229 7.32 -2.95 12.47
N MET A 230 8.24 -3.59 11.76
CA MET A 230 9.67 -3.56 12.05
C MET A 230 10.36 -2.35 11.41
N LEU A 231 9.70 -1.57 10.56
CA LEU A 231 10.29 -0.39 9.95
C LEU A 231 9.67 0.94 10.40
N SER A 232 8.80 0.91 11.42
CA SER A 232 8.05 2.04 11.99
C SER A 232 7.65 3.08 10.93
N ASN A 233 6.90 2.62 9.94
CA ASN A 233 6.36 3.46 8.90
C ASN A 233 4.85 3.56 9.12
N ASP A 234 4.34 4.74 9.42
CA ASP A 234 2.90 4.99 9.42
C ASP A 234 2.64 6.16 8.45
N ASP A 235 2.12 5.83 7.28
CA ASP A 235 1.88 6.77 6.19
C ASP A 235 0.39 7.00 6.01
N LEU A 236 -0.05 8.26 6.02
CA LEU A 236 -1.39 8.67 5.64
C LEU A 236 -1.38 9.29 4.25
N VAL A 237 -1.92 8.55 3.30
CA VAL A 237 -1.86 8.87 1.88
C VAL A 237 -3.22 9.29 1.35
N ILE A 238 -3.24 10.31 0.51
CA ILE A 238 -4.40 10.70 -0.30
C ILE A 238 -4.12 10.31 -1.75
N GLY A 239 -5.08 9.65 -2.38
CA GLY A 239 -4.94 9.28 -3.78
C GLY A 239 -6.22 9.44 -4.59
N LEU A 240 -6.02 9.47 -5.90
CA LEU A 240 -7.05 9.62 -6.92
C LEU A 240 -6.79 8.63 -8.05
N ASN A 241 -7.85 7.91 -8.44
CA ASN A 241 -7.87 7.04 -9.60
C ASN A 241 -8.91 7.55 -10.58
N PHE A 242 -8.52 7.71 -11.83
CA PHE A 242 -9.38 8.11 -12.93
C PHE A 242 -9.58 6.94 -13.88
N ARG A 243 -10.85 6.66 -14.19
CA ARG A 243 -11.23 5.63 -15.16
C ARG A 243 -11.02 6.14 -16.57
N LEU A 244 -10.23 5.41 -17.35
CA LEU A 244 -10.07 5.67 -18.77
C LEU A 244 -11.34 5.23 -19.54
N PRO A 245 -11.72 5.95 -20.61
CA PRO A 245 -12.88 5.62 -21.44
C PRO A 245 -12.75 4.25 -22.12
#